data_AF-X1HLD8-F1
#
_entry.id   AF-X1HLD8-F1
#
_cell.length_a   1.000
_cell.length_b   1.000
_cell.length_c   1.000
_cell.angle_alpha   90.00
_cell.angle_beta   90.00
_cell.angle_gamma   90.00
#
_symmetry.space_group_name_H-M   'P 1'
#
loop_
_entity.id
_entity.type
_entity.pdbx_description
1 polymer ?
#
loop_
_entity_poly.entity_id
_entity_poly.type
_entity_poly.pdbx_seq_one_letter_code
_entity_poly.pdbx_strand_id
1 'polypeptide(L)'
;MWPFRKKKLVRCPRVICNFLNWLNTDVEAELETARKKDKILELECVRKNKCPDCKVKGKILAGPCGGISMNVKCGACGSEFNITPFGVVQPIS
;
A
#
# COMPACT_ATOMS: atom_id res chain seq x y z
N MET A 1 16.82 6.66 -52.69
CA MET A 1 18.03 6.58 -51.85
C MET A 1 18.43 8.00 -51.48
N TRP A 2 18.18 8.46 -50.25
CA TRP A 2 18.63 9.75 -49.66
C TRP A 2 18.47 9.68 -48.11
N PRO A 3 19.23 10.47 -47.34
CA PRO A 3 19.88 9.98 -46.12
C PRO A 3 19.13 10.30 -44.81
N PHE A 4 19.12 9.34 -43.87
CA PHE A 4 18.76 9.57 -42.48
C PHE A 4 19.83 10.43 -41.79
N ARG A 5 19.57 11.73 -41.65
CA ARG A 5 20.33 12.60 -40.74
C ARG A 5 19.98 12.26 -39.29
N LYS A 6 20.99 11.85 -38.51
CA LYS A 6 20.92 11.76 -37.05
C LYS A 6 20.56 13.15 -36.49
N LYS A 7 19.31 13.35 -36.07
CA LYS A 7 18.91 14.58 -35.37
C LYS A 7 19.39 14.49 -33.92
N LYS A 8 20.28 15.43 -33.56
CA LYS A 8 20.73 15.69 -32.19
C LYS A 8 19.53 15.82 -31.26
N LEU A 9 19.59 15.15 -30.11
CA LEU A 9 18.69 15.38 -28.97
C LEU A 9 18.78 16.85 -28.56
N VAL A 10 17.75 17.63 -28.91
CA VAL A 10 17.62 19.02 -28.50
C VAL A 10 17.05 19.04 -27.09
N ARG A 11 17.73 19.75 -26.18
CA ARG A 11 17.36 20.00 -24.78
C ARG A 11 15.84 20.13 -24.59
N CYS A 12 15.28 19.25 -23.77
CA CYS A 12 13.89 19.37 -23.30
C CYS A 12 13.72 20.73 -22.60
N PRO A 13 12.76 21.59 -22.99
CA PRO A 13 12.51 22.86 -22.31
C PRO A 13 12.09 22.59 -20.86
N ARG A 14 12.61 23.36 -19.89
CA ARG A 14 12.24 23.29 -18.45
C ARG A 14 10.72 23.26 -18.21
N VAL A 15 9.93 23.83 -19.11
CA VAL A 15 8.46 23.84 -19.07
C VAL A 15 7.86 22.42 -19.18
N ILE A 16 8.39 21.57 -20.05
CA ILE A 16 7.91 20.19 -20.21
C ILE A 16 8.32 19.36 -18.99
N CYS A 17 9.53 19.56 -18.45
CA CYS A 17 9.96 18.90 -17.23
C CYS A 17 9.08 19.28 -16.02
N ASN A 18 8.68 20.54 -15.89
CA ASN A 18 7.77 20.96 -14.81
C ASN A 18 6.38 20.35 -14.94
N PHE A 19 5.85 20.26 -16.17
CA PHE A 19 4.53 19.66 -16.41
C PHE A 19 4.52 18.14 -16.16
N LEU A 20 5.56 17.43 -16.59
CA LEU A 20 5.71 16.00 -16.32
C LEU A 20 5.90 15.72 -14.82
N ASN A 21 6.66 16.55 -14.11
CA ASN A 21 6.80 16.41 -12.65
C ASN A 21 5.47 16.65 -11.94
N TRP A 22 4.69 17.66 -12.36
CA TRP A 22 3.38 17.93 -11.78
C TRP A 22 2.39 16.79 -12.00
N LEU A 23 2.33 16.23 -13.22
CA LEU A 23 1.52 15.05 -13.51
C LEU A 23 1.94 13.83 -12.67
N ASN A 24 3.24 13.62 -12.46
CA ASN A 24 3.72 12.53 -11.62
C ASN A 24 3.32 12.74 -10.15
N THR A 25 3.34 13.97 -9.64
CA THR A 25 2.93 14.26 -8.26
C THR A 25 1.44 14.05 -8.02
N ASP A 26 0.58 14.35 -9.00
CA ASP A 26 -0.86 14.12 -8.86
C ASP A 26 -1.17 12.61 -8.79
N VAL A 27 -0.52 11.80 -9.62
CA VAL A 27 -0.65 10.34 -9.59
C VAL A 27 -0.14 9.75 -8.28
N GLU A 28 1.00 10.22 -7.76
CA GLU A 28 1.52 9.75 -6.47
C GLU A 28 0.63 10.15 -5.29
N ALA A 29 0.05 11.36 -5.32
CA ALA A 29 -0.90 11.80 -4.31
C ALA A 29 -2.17 10.92 -4.30
N GLU A 30 -2.72 10.59 -5.47
CA GLU A 30 -3.85 9.68 -5.59
C GLU A 30 -3.53 8.29 -5.03
N LEU A 31 -2.38 7.72 -5.39
CA LEU A 31 -1.90 6.44 -4.86
C LEU A 31 -1.75 6.45 -3.33
N GLU A 32 -1.22 7.54 -2.77
CA GLU A 32 -1.06 7.69 -1.32
C GLU A 32 -2.43 7.79 -0.61
N THR A 33 -3.41 8.47 -1.19
CA THR A 33 -4.77 8.50 -0.65
C THR A 33 -5.45 7.13 -0.71
N ALA A 34 -5.23 6.35 -1.78
CA ALA A 34 -5.74 5.00 -1.91
C ALA A 34 -5.14 4.07 -0.83
N ARG A 35 -3.80 4.11 -0.66
CA ARG A 35 -3.11 3.34 0.39
C ARG A 35 -3.61 3.67 1.80
N LYS A 36 -3.91 4.95 2.07
CA LYS A 36 -4.49 5.37 3.35
C LYS A 36 -5.91 4.82 3.55
N LYS A 37 -6.74 4.80 2.50
CA LYS A 37 -8.08 4.20 2.55
C LYS A 37 -8.01 2.69 2.84
N ASP A 38 -7.07 1.99 2.21
CA ASP A 38 -6.90 0.54 2.43
C ASP A 38 -6.53 0.22 3.88
N LYS A 39 -5.59 0.97 4.48
CA LYS A 39 -5.22 0.81 5.90
C LYS A 39 -6.40 1.05 6.86
N ILE A 40 -7.25 2.03 6.56
CA ILE A 40 -8.45 2.31 7.37
C ILE A 40 -9.42 1.12 7.29
N LEU A 41 -9.59 0.55 6.10
CA LEU A 41 -10.47 -0.60 5.86
C LEU A 41 -10.00 -1.84 6.65
N GLU A 42 -8.70 -2.11 6.66
CA GLU A 42 -8.11 -3.24 7.41
C GLU A 42 -8.33 -3.12 8.93
N LEU A 43 -8.13 -1.92 9.47
CA LEU A 43 -8.40 -1.60 10.88
C LEU A 43 -9.86 -1.85 11.25
N GLU A 44 -10.80 -1.43 10.40
CA GLU A 44 -12.21 -1.69 10.62
C GLU A 44 -12.55 -3.18 10.60
N CYS A 45 -11.94 -3.94 9.69
CA CYS A 45 -12.11 -5.39 9.64
C CYS A 45 -11.72 -6.03 10.97
N VAL A 46 -10.54 -5.68 11.49
CA VAL A 46 -10.06 -6.20 12.77
C VAL A 46 -10.96 -5.77 13.93
N ARG A 47 -11.39 -4.51 13.99
CA ARG A 47 -12.35 -4.02 15.01
C ARG A 47 -13.69 -4.75 14.97
N LYS A 48 -14.13 -5.16 13.77
CA LYS A 48 -15.34 -5.98 13.55
C LYS A 48 -15.10 -7.49 13.73
N ASN A 49 -13.91 -7.87 14.23
CA ASN A 49 -13.45 -9.24 14.42
C ASN A 49 -13.47 -10.07 13.12
N LYS A 50 -13.06 -9.44 12.01
CA LYS A 50 -12.94 -10.02 10.66
C LYS A 50 -11.48 -10.00 10.22
N CYS A 51 -11.03 -11.07 9.56
CA CYS A 51 -9.71 -11.11 8.95
C CYS A 51 -9.60 -10.07 7.81
N PRO A 52 -8.51 -9.29 7.72
CA PRO A 52 -8.32 -8.32 6.63
C PRO A 52 -8.18 -9.01 5.26
N ASP A 53 -7.56 -10.20 5.20
CA ASP A 53 -7.33 -10.90 3.94
C ASP A 53 -8.58 -11.64 3.44
N CYS A 54 -9.13 -12.55 4.25
CA CYS A 54 -10.26 -13.40 3.83
C CYS A 54 -11.64 -12.88 4.24
N LYS A 55 -11.72 -11.83 5.06
CA LYS A 55 -12.97 -11.17 5.52
C LYS A 55 -13.91 -12.07 6.35
N VAL A 56 -13.50 -13.28 6.70
CA VAL A 56 -14.25 -14.20 7.56
C VAL A 56 -14.24 -13.70 9.01
N LYS A 57 -15.41 -13.76 9.67
CA LYS A 57 -15.62 -13.29 11.04
C LYS A 57 -15.32 -14.38 12.07
N GLY A 58 -14.79 -13.99 13.24
CA GLY A 58 -14.78 -14.82 14.45
C GLY A 58 -13.74 -15.94 14.50
N LYS A 59 -12.83 -16.00 13.52
CA LYS A 59 -11.71 -16.95 13.49
C LYS A 59 -10.36 -16.27 13.70
N ILE A 60 -10.33 -15.16 14.43
CA ILE A 60 -9.08 -14.48 14.74
C ILE A 60 -8.48 -15.08 16.01
N LEU A 61 -7.29 -15.67 15.89
CA LEU A 61 -6.54 -16.26 16.98
C LEU A 61 -5.48 -15.26 17.46
N ALA A 62 -5.59 -14.83 18.71
CA ALA A 62 -4.60 -13.96 19.34
C ALA A 62 -3.38 -14.78 19.75
N GLY A 63 -2.20 -14.30 19.36
CA GLY A 63 -0.90 -14.84 19.73
C GLY A 63 -0.18 -13.97 20.77
N PRO A 64 1.14 -14.15 20.93
CA PRO A 64 1.93 -13.38 21.89
C PRO A 64 1.95 -11.88 21.55
N CYS A 65 2.07 -11.06 22.59
CA CYS A 65 2.22 -9.61 22.47
C CYS A 65 3.71 -9.22 22.60
N GLY A 66 4.16 -8.32 21.73
CA GLY A 66 5.48 -7.70 21.77
C GLY A 66 5.36 -6.18 21.75
N GLY A 67 5.66 -5.53 22.88
CA GLY A 67 5.48 -4.07 23.03
C GLY A 67 4.04 -3.64 22.78
N ILE A 68 3.82 -2.73 21.82
CA ILE A 68 2.49 -2.26 21.40
C ILE A 68 1.82 -3.12 20.32
N SER A 69 2.45 -4.23 19.94
CA SER A 69 1.98 -5.12 18.88
C SER A 69 1.53 -6.46 19.42
N MET A 70 0.52 -7.05 18.79
CA MET A 70 0.02 -8.39 19.07
C MET A 70 0.03 -9.21 17.79
N ASN A 71 0.68 -10.37 17.84
CA ASN A 71 0.65 -11.30 16.71
C ASN A 71 -0.72 -11.95 16.64
N VAL A 72 -1.24 -12.07 15.43
CA VAL A 72 -2.56 -12.63 15.20
C VAL A 72 -2.55 -13.55 13.99
N LYS A 73 -3.25 -14.67 14.11
CA LYS A 73 -3.42 -15.65 13.03
C LYS A 73 -4.90 -15.84 12.70
N CYS A 74 -5.24 -15.79 11.42
CA CYS A 74 -6.58 -16.17 10.99
C CYS A 74 -6.72 -17.69 10.95
N GLY A 75 -7.63 -18.26 11.74
CA GLY A 75 -7.99 -19.68 11.69
C GLY A 75 -8.83 -20.09 10.47
N ALA A 76 -9.14 -19.18 9.54
CA ALA A 76 -9.83 -19.50 8.29
C ALA A 76 -8.86 -19.68 7.13
N CYS A 77 -8.10 -18.64 6.79
CA CYS A 77 -7.14 -18.66 5.68
C CYS A 77 -5.69 -18.92 6.10
N GLY A 78 -5.40 -18.91 7.41
CA GLY A 78 -4.04 -19.10 7.92
C GLY A 78 -3.16 -17.86 7.87
N SER A 79 -3.67 -16.70 7.41
CA SER A 79 -2.86 -15.48 7.33
C SER A 79 -2.40 -15.01 8.71
N GLU A 80 -1.19 -14.50 8.75
CA GLU A 80 -0.53 -13.99 9.95
C GLU A 80 -0.33 -12.49 9.79
N PHE A 81 -0.71 -11.72 10.81
CA PHE A 81 -0.59 -10.27 10.82
C PHE A 81 -0.46 -9.77 12.25
N ASN A 82 0.20 -8.63 12.41
CA ASN A 82 0.33 -7.96 13.70
C ASN A 82 -0.72 -6.86 13.81
N ILE A 83 -1.33 -6.75 14.98
CA ILE A 83 -2.24 -5.66 15.30
C ILE A 83 -1.51 -4.70 16.23
N THR A 84 -1.58 -3.41 15.92
CA THR A 84 -1.14 -2.32 16.79
C THR A 84 -2.31 -1.36 17.01
N PRO A 85 -2.26 -0.46 18.01
CA PRO A 85 -3.22 0.63 18.15
C PRO A 85 -3.36 1.50 16.89
N PHE A 86 -2.34 1.50 16.03
CA PHE A 86 -2.25 2.32 14.83
C PHE A 86 -2.66 1.61 13.54
N GLY A 87 -2.78 0.28 13.56
CA GLY A 87 -3.10 -0.46 12.34
C GLY A 87 -2.73 -1.93 12.36
N VAL A 88 -3.05 -2.58 11.25
CA VAL A 88 -2.60 -3.92 10.90
C VAL A 88 -1.26 -3.80 10.18
N VAL A 89 -0.29 -4.60 10.59
CA VAL A 89 1.03 -4.68 9.98
C VAL A 89 1.27 -6.13 9.61
N GLN A 90 1.36 -6.44 8.32
CA GLN A 90 1.74 -7.78 7.90
C GLN A 90 3.20 -8.06 8.30
N PRO A 91 3.53 -9.28 8.79
CA PRO A 91 4.91 -9.63 9.10
C PRO A 91 5.75 -9.57 7.83
N ILE A 92 6.96 -9.03 7.97
CA ILE A 92 8.03 -9.13 6.97
C ILE A 92 8.57 -10.56 7.12
N SER A 93 7.99 -11.50 6.37
CA SER A 93 8.60 -12.81 6.12
C SER A 93 9.65 -12.69 5.03
#